data_AF-A0A7J4UN01-F1
#
_entry.id   AF-A0A7J4UN01-F1
#
_cell.length_a   1.000
_cell.length_b   1.000
_cell.length_c   1.000
_cell.angle_alpha   90.00
_cell.angle_beta   90.00
_cell.angle_gamma   90.00
#
_symmetry.space_group_name_H-M   'P 1'
#
loop_
_entity.id
_entity.type
_entity.pdbx_description
1 polymer ?
#
loop_
_entity_poly.entity_id
_entity_poly.type
_entity_poly.pdbx_seq_one_letter_code
_entity_poly.pdbx_strand_id
1 'polypeptide(L)'
;MKLLRQTIRKLILEQGMKTPADLGPYRIRIQDISQDIRISIVGQPRTGMLSLGHIDIRKAGNNLCDNAWEVVKSRADHGWGPLLYDVAMETVGKDGLMCDRQSVSKPASRVWDFYLQNRTGEGGDIEAVQLDYVRRPFVTPDDPSDDCPQYSFLRWAHDDLDAAGHPKEVYHFDPKKVPEHEEIYKDHWATKKYVRKDRQTPTLDALKKAGKLEDQRK
;
A
#
# COMPACT_ATOMS: atom_id res chain seq x y z
N MET A 1 10.94 16.92 -15.81
CA MET A 1 9.68 16.14 -15.73
C MET A 1 9.42 15.15 -16.87
N LYS A 2 9.95 15.33 -18.10
CA LYS A 2 9.63 14.42 -19.24
C LYS A 2 10.23 13.00 -19.09
N LEU A 3 11.43 12.89 -18.51
CA LEU A 3 12.12 11.62 -18.25
C LEU A 3 11.38 10.75 -17.21
N LEU A 4 10.92 11.35 -16.11
CA LEU A 4 10.22 10.65 -15.02
C LEU A 4 8.96 9.91 -15.49
N ARG A 5 8.12 10.58 -16.30
CA ARG A 5 6.93 9.96 -16.91
C ARG A 5 7.28 8.82 -17.87
N GLN A 6 8.46 8.86 -18.49
CA GLN A 6 8.91 7.80 -19.41
C GLN A 6 9.41 6.58 -18.64
N THR A 7 10.14 6.77 -17.54
CA THR A 7 10.62 5.67 -16.68
C THR A 7 9.47 4.92 -16.01
N ILE A 8 8.53 5.65 -15.39
CA ILE A 8 7.34 5.03 -14.77
C ILE A 8 6.50 4.29 -15.81
N ARG A 9 6.31 4.89 -17.00
CA ARG A 9 5.58 4.22 -18.10
C ARG A 9 6.29 2.98 -18.61
N LYS A 10 7.62 2.97 -18.66
CA LYS A 10 8.40 1.79 -19.04
C LYS A 10 8.26 0.66 -18.03
N LEU A 11 8.35 0.96 -16.72
CA LEU A 11 8.12 -0.02 -15.65
C LEU A 11 6.71 -0.60 -15.67
N ILE A 12 5.69 0.25 -15.87
CA ILE A 12 4.28 -0.16 -16.01
C ILE A 12 4.11 -1.13 -17.19
N LEU A 13 4.74 -0.83 -18.33
CA LEU A 13 4.66 -1.64 -19.55
C LEU A 13 5.43 -2.97 -19.41
N GLU A 14 6.59 -2.97 -18.78
CA GLU A 14 7.41 -4.17 -18.55
C GLU A 14 6.74 -5.15 -17.59
N GLN A 15 5.90 -4.66 -16.67
CA GLN A 15 5.21 -5.48 -15.67
C GLN A 15 3.77 -5.84 -16.02
N GLY A 16 3.30 -5.48 -17.22
CA GLY A 16 1.92 -5.78 -17.66
C GLY A 16 0.84 -5.08 -16.83
N MET A 17 1.18 -3.96 -16.18
CA MET A 17 0.26 -3.20 -15.34
C MET A 17 -0.78 -2.46 -16.17
N LYS A 18 -2.03 -2.52 -15.74
CA LYS A 18 -3.13 -1.80 -16.39
C LYS A 18 -3.27 -0.39 -15.81
N THR A 19 -3.65 0.53 -16.69
CA THR A 19 -3.80 1.96 -16.41
C THR A 19 -5.27 2.38 -16.60
N PRO A 20 -5.66 3.62 -16.24
CA PRO A 20 -7.00 4.13 -16.54
C PRO A 20 -7.39 4.02 -18.02
N ALA A 21 -6.43 4.08 -18.94
CA ALA A 21 -6.68 3.96 -20.37
C ALA A 21 -7.11 2.54 -20.81
N ASP A 22 -6.77 1.52 -20.03
CA ASP A 22 -7.07 0.11 -20.33
C ASP A 22 -8.48 -0.31 -19.90
N LEU A 23 -9.23 0.56 -19.22
CA LEU A 23 -10.51 0.21 -18.60
C LEU A 23 -11.62 -0.20 -19.57
N GLY A 24 -11.53 0.11 -20.87
CA GLY A 24 -12.55 -0.29 -21.84
C GLY A 24 -13.98 0.09 -21.37
N PRO A 25 -14.91 -0.88 -21.18
CA PRO A 25 -16.27 -0.61 -20.68
C PRO A 25 -16.36 -0.45 -19.15
N TYR A 26 -15.31 -0.77 -18.41
CA TYR A 26 -15.26 -0.70 -16.95
C TYR A 26 -15.10 0.73 -16.45
N ARG A 27 -15.35 0.92 -15.16
CA ARG A 27 -15.15 2.15 -14.39
C ARG A 27 -14.60 1.81 -13.01
N ILE A 28 -13.97 2.78 -12.36
CA ILE A 28 -13.60 2.71 -10.95
C ILE A 28 -14.78 3.23 -10.13
N ARG A 29 -15.23 2.44 -9.17
CA ARG A 29 -16.21 2.84 -8.16
C ARG A 29 -15.54 2.94 -6.80
N ILE A 30 -15.76 4.06 -6.11
CA ILE A 30 -15.34 4.28 -4.71
C ILE A 30 -16.60 4.40 -3.87
N GLN A 31 -16.72 3.62 -2.80
CA GLN A 31 -17.93 3.60 -1.97
C GLN A 31 -17.58 3.31 -0.51
N ASP A 32 -18.29 3.94 0.41
CA ASP A 32 -18.21 3.60 1.84
C ASP A 32 -18.99 2.31 2.10
N ILE A 33 -18.37 1.37 2.82
CA ILE A 33 -18.98 0.12 3.27
C ILE A 33 -18.71 -0.04 4.77
N SER A 34 -19.70 0.30 5.59
CA SER A 34 -19.57 0.26 7.05
C SER A 34 -18.41 1.16 7.53
N GLN A 35 -17.29 0.57 7.95
CA GLN A 35 -16.08 1.28 8.42
C GLN A 35 -14.96 1.30 7.37
N ASP A 36 -15.18 0.70 6.21
CA ASP A 36 -14.19 0.53 5.15
C ASP A 36 -14.56 1.40 3.95
N ILE A 37 -13.56 1.82 3.17
CA ILE A 37 -13.76 2.31 1.81
C ILE A 37 -13.46 1.14 0.86
N ARG A 38 -14.41 0.82 -0.02
CA ARG A 38 -14.19 -0.13 -1.11
C ARG A 38 -13.94 0.62 -2.40
N ILE A 39 -12.87 0.24 -3.08
CA ILE A 39 -12.53 0.68 -4.43
C ILE A 39 -12.61 -0.53 -5.33
N SER A 40 -13.40 -0.48 -6.40
CA SER A 40 -13.64 -1.63 -7.30
C SER A 40 -13.59 -1.23 -8.77
N ILE A 41 -13.11 -2.15 -9.61
CA ILE A 41 -13.24 -2.03 -11.07
C ILE A 41 -14.51 -2.77 -11.47
N VAL A 42 -15.54 -2.01 -11.86
CA VAL A 42 -16.88 -2.54 -12.17
C VAL A 42 -17.28 -2.27 -13.61
N GLY A 43 -17.85 -3.28 -14.24
CA GLY A 43 -18.47 -3.17 -15.55
C GLY A 43 -19.98 -3.07 -15.40
N GLN A 44 -20.65 -2.52 -16.40
CA GLN A 44 -22.08 -2.76 -16.60
C GLN A 44 -22.28 -3.78 -17.72
N PRO A 45 -22.64 -5.02 -17.39
CA PRO A 45 -23.25 -5.92 -18.35
C PRO A 45 -24.76 -5.73 -18.39
N ARG A 46 -25.34 -6.04 -19.56
CA ARG A 46 -26.79 -6.21 -19.76
C ARG A 46 -27.41 -7.34 -18.90
N THR A 47 -26.62 -8.10 -18.13
CA THR A 47 -27.05 -9.31 -17.40
C THR A 47 -26.51 -9.47 -15.96
N GLY A 48 -25.86 -8.46 -15.37
CA GLY A 48 -25.40 -8.48 -13.96
C GLY A 48 -24.00 -7.92 -13.74
N MET A 49 -23.65 -7.39 -12.57
CA MET A 49 -22.40 -6.66 -12.32
C MET A 49 -21.14 -7.56 -12.47
N LEU A 50 -20.27 -7.25 -13.44
CA LEU A 50 -18.93 -7.86 -13.56
C LEU A 50 -17.91 -7.03 -12.78
N SER A 51 -17.04 -7.68 -12.01
CA SER A 51 -15.93 -7.03 -11.29
C SER A 51 -14.59 -7.63 -11.70
N LEU A 52 -13.62 -6.77 -12.02
CA LEU A 52 -12.23 -7.17 -12.31
C LEU A 52 -11.33 -7.12 -11.08
N GLY A 53 -11.85 -6.61 -9.96
CA GLY A 53 -11.10 -6.49 -8.73
C GLY A 53 -11.65 -5.46 -7.78
N HIS A 54 -11.23 -5.57 -6.52
CA HIS A 54 -11.49 -4.61 -5.47
C HIS A 54 -10.35 -4.57 -4.45
N ILE A 55 -10.25 -3.43 -3.77
CA ILE A 55 -9.47 -3.25 -2.56
C ILE A 55 -10.38 -2.60 -1.51
N ASP A 56 -10.36 -3.14 -0.30
CA ASP A 56 -11.03 -2.59 0.86
C ASP A 56 -9.95 -2.02 1.77
N ILE A 57 -10.13 -0.76 2.17
CA ILE A 57 -9.22 -0.06 3.04
C ILE A 57 -9.96 0.44 4.28
N ARG A 58 -9.29 0.43 5.42
CA ARG A 58 -9.84 0.88 6.70
C ARG A 58 -8.90 1.87 7.34
N LYS A 59 -9.43 2.90 7.97
CA LYS A 59 -8.60 3.83 8.74
C LYS A 59 -8.06 3.13 9.99
N ALA A 60 -6.76 3.22 10.23
CA ALA A 60 -6.21 2.89 11.55
C ALA A 60 -6.93 3.74 12.60
N GLY A 61 -7.10 3.22 13.82
CA GLY A 61 -7.77 3.95 14.90
C GLY A 61 -7.23 5.39 15.05
N ASN A 62 -8.06 6.31 15.56
CA ASN A 62 -7.70 7.73 15.64
C ASN A 62 -6.34 7.93 16.33
N ASN A 63 -5.45 8.70 15.69
CA ASN A 63 -4.08 9.00 16.14
C ASN A 63 -3.17 7.76 16.33
N LEU A 64 -3.47 6.65 15.66
CA LEU A 64 -2.56 5.51 15.54
C LEU A 64 -2.00 5.46 14.12
N CYS A 65 -0.78 4.94 13.99
CA CYS A 65 -0.16 4.71 12.69
C CYS A 65 -0.10 5.94 11.78
N ASP A 66 0.08 7.12 12.36
CA ASP A 66 0.05 8.42 11.69
C ASP A 66 -1.18 8.55 10.78
N ASN A 67 -2.35 8.18 11.32
CA ASN A 67 -3.66 8.21 10.66
C ASN A 67 -3.78 7.36 9.38
N ALA A 68 -2.84 6.45 9.12
CA ALA A 68 -2.79 5.65 7.90
C ALA A 68 -4.03 4.78 7.69
N TRP A 69 -4.27 4.42 6.42
CA TRP A 69 -5.29 3.48 6.03
C TRP A 69 -4.68 2.12 5.72
N GLU A 70 -5.17 1.06 6.37
CA GLU A 70 -4.75 -0.31 6.13
C GLU A 70 -5.53 -0.96 4.98
N VAL A 71 -4.84 -1.73 4.13
CA VAL A 71 -5.47 -2.62 3.16
C VAL A 71 -5.91 -3.89 3.87
N VAL A 72 -7.23 -4.05 4.08
CA VAL A 72 -7.80 -5.19 4.82
C VAL A 72 -8.22 -6.34 3.90
N LYS A 73 -8.57 -6.03 2.65
CA LYS A 73 -8.87 -7.03 1.61
C LYS A 73 -8.43 -6.52 0.26
N SER A 74 -7.88 -7.40 -0.56
CA SER A 74 -7.59 -7.08 -1.96
C SER A 74 -7.70 -8.32 -2.84
N ARG A 75 -8.34 -8.17 -3.99
CA ARG A 75 -8.36 -9.17 -5.06
C ARG A 75 -8.46 -8.45 -6.39
N ALA A 76 -7.64 -8.83 -7.35
CA ALA A 76 -7.71 -8.28 -8.69
C ALA A 76 -7.34 -9.35 -9.72
N ASP A 77 -7.96 -9.24 -10.90
CA ASP A 77 -7.50 -9.94 -12.08
C ASP A 77 -6.10 -9.43 -12.47
N HIS A 78 -5.37 -10.25 -13.23
CA HIS A 78 -3.99 -9.97 -13.60
C HIS A 78 -3.82 -8.56 -14.21
N GLY A 79 -2.86 -7.81 -13.68
CA GLY A 79 -2.51 -6.45 -14.13
C GLY A 79 -3.34 -5.32 -13.51
N TRP A 80 -4.49 -5.60 -12.88
CA TRP A 80 -5.37 -4.55 -12.31
C TRP A 80 -5.04 -4.16 -10.87
N GLY A 81 -4.29 -4.98 -10.15
CA GLY A 81 -3.87 -4.71 -8.77
C GLY A 81 -3.22 -3.34 -8.60
N PRO A 82 -2.13 -3.02 -9.32
CA PRO A 82 -1.44 -1.74 -9.18
C PRO A 82 -2.34 -0.51 -9.31
N LEU A 83 -3.27 -0.51 -10.29
CA LEU A 83 -4.24 0.56 -10.46
C LEU A 83 -5.13 0.74 -9.22
N LEU A 84 -5.61 -0.35 -8.61
CA LEU A 84 -6.44 -0.28 -7.41
C LEU A 84 -5.66 0.29 -6.21
N TYR A 85 -4.38 -0.07 -6.05
CA TYR A 85 -3.52 0.49 -5.01
C TYR A 85 -3.22 1.98 -5.23
N ASP A 86 -2.95 2.40 -6.47
CA ASP A 86 -2.78 3.82 -6.82
C ASP A 86 -4.03 4.63 -6.50
N VAL A 87 -5.21 4.14 -6.90
CA VAL A 87 -6.49 4.78 -6.56
C VAL A 87 -6.67 4.83 -5.05
N ALA A 88 -6.34 3.76 -4.31
CA ALA A 88 -6.45 3.74 -2.85
C ALA A 88 -5.55 4.78 -2.18
N MET A 89 -4.27 4.85 -2.57
CA MET A 89 -3.33 5.84 -2.05
C MET A 89 -3.77 7.28 -2.36
N GLU A 90 -4.24 7.53 -3.59
CA GLU A 90 -4.75 8.85 -3.97
C GLU A 90 -6.06 9.20 -3.24
N THR A 91 -6.90 8.21 -2.93
CA THR A 91 -8.17 8.40 -2.21
C THR A 91 -7.96 8.85 -0.77
N VAL A 92 -6.92 8.33 -0.10
CA VAL A 92 -6.59 8.65 1.31
C VAL A 92 -5.59 9.80 1.43
N GLY A 93 -4.94 10.18 0.33
CA GLY A 93 -4.08 11.36 0.25
C GLY A 93 -2.91 11.30 1.24
N LYS A 94 -2.76 12.36 2.04
CA LYS A 94 -1.65 12.52 2.99
C LYS A 94 -1.64 11.49 4.12
N ASP A 95 -2.81 10.92 4.44
CA ASP A 95 -2.92 9.94 5.53
C ASP A 95 -2.16 8.67 5.13
N GLY A 96 -2.10 8.36 3.83
CA GLY A 96 -1.30 7.27 3.28
C GLY A 96 -1.95 5.90 3.44
N LEU A 97 -1.40 4.94 2.70
CA LEU A 97 -1.85 3.55 2.68
C LEU A 97 -0.78 2.64 3.25
N MET A 98 -1.17 1.66 4.06
CA MET A 98 -0.27 0.66 4.63
C MET A 98 -0.80 -0.76 4.45
N CYS A 99 0.07 -1.74 4.64
CA CYS A 99 -0.35 -3.13 4.67
C CYS A 99 -1.18 -3.42 5.92
N ASP A 100 -1.98 -4.50 5.87
CA ASP A 100 -2.61 -5.07 7.06
C ASP A 100 -1.56 -5.31 8.16
N ARG A 101 -1.84 -4.85 9.39
CA ARG A 101 -0.88 -4.95 10.51
C ARG A 101 -0.89 -6.30 11.23
N GLN A 102 -1.87 -7.15 10.95
CA GLN A 102 -2.05 -8.46 11.57
C GLN A 102 -1.46 -9.58 10.70
N SER A 103 -1.75 -9.59 9.39
CA SER A 103 -1.28 -10.62 8.49
C SER A 103 -1.32 -10.17 7.03
N VAL A 104 -0.18 -10.28 6.36
CA VAL A 104 -0.05 -10.05 4.91
C VAL A 104 0.27 -11.36 4.20
N SER A 105 -0.50 -11.69 3.17
CA SER A 105 -0.26 -12.89 2.35
C SER A 105 0.99 -12.77 1.50
N LYS A 106 1.60 -13.90 1.10
CA LYS A 106 2.79 -13.91 0.22
C LYS A 106 2.60 -13.20 -1.12
N PRO A 107 1.43 -13.25 -1.79
CA PRO A 107 1.18 -12.42 -2.96
C PRO A 107 1.11 -10.92 -2.64
N ALA A 108 0.52 -10.55 -1.50
CA ALA A 108 0.40 -9.15 -1.10
C ALA A 108 1.74 -8.55 -0.62
N SER A 109 2.62 -9.33 0.03
CA SER A 109 3.95 -8.84 0.43
C SER A 109 4.77 -8.39 -0.77
N ARG A 110 4.69 -9.11 -1.90
CA ARG A 110 5.33 -8.71 -3.16
C ARG A 110 4.84 -7.37 -3.70
N VAL A 111 3.60 -6.97 -3.42
CA VAL A 111 3.11 -5.64 -3.81
C VAL A 111 3.82 -4.56 -3.01
N TRP A 112 3.88 -4.72 -1.69
CA TRP A 112 4.52 -3.74 -0.81
C TRP A 112 6.02 -3.65 -1.03
N ASP A 113 6.68 -4.79 -1.21
CA ASP A 113 8.09 -4.85 -1.58
C ASP A 113 8.32 -4.16 -2.94
N PHE A 114 7.49 -4.43 -3.95
CA PHE A 114 7.57 -3.72 -5.22
C PHE A 114 7.45 -2.20 -5.06
N TYR A 115 6.48 -1.72 -4.28
CA TYR A 115 6.29 -0.29 -4.04
C TYR A 115 7.51 0.33 -3.37
N LEU A 116 8.04 -0.31 -2.33
CA LEU A 116 9.24 0.14 -1.65
C LEU A 116 10.43 0.22 -2.62
N GLN A 117 10.72 -0.87 -3.32
CA GLN A 117 11.93 -1.00 -4.14
C GLN A 117 11.89 -0.20 -5.45
N ASN A 118 10.69 0.03 -6.03
CA ASN A 118 10.58 0.55 -7.40
C ASN A 118 9.86 1.89 -7.50
N ARG A 119 9.15 2.32 -6.45
CA ARG A 119 8.34 3.54 -6.48
C ARG A 119 8.74 4.57 -5.44
N THR A 120 9.62 4.21 -4.52
CA THR A 120 10.25 5.16 -3.60
C THR A 120 11.61 5.62 -4.13
N GLY A 121 12.31 6.49 -3.39
CA GLY A 121 13.64 6.98 -3.77
C GLY A 121 13.65 8.04 -4.87
N GLU A 122 14.82 8.23 -5.47
CA GLU A 122 15.03 9.21 -6.54
C GLU A 122 14.25 8.83 -7.80
N GLY A 123 13.42 9.76 -8.30
CA GLY A 123 12.54 9.48 -9.42
C GLY A 123 11.36 8.55 -9.10
N GLY A 124 11.19 8.12 -7.85
CA GLY A 124 9.96 7.48 -7.39
C GLY A 124 8.82 8.50 -7.23
N ASP A 125 7.57 8.06 -7.39
CA ASP A 125 6.36 8.87 -7.19
C ASP A 125 5.62 8.58 -5.88
N ILE A 126 6.18 7.69 -5.06
CA ILE A 126 5.71 7.33 -3.72
C ILE A 126 6.76 7.71 -2.69
N GLU A 127 6.30 8.21 -1.55
CA GLU A 127 7.07 8.38 -0.32
C GLU A 127 6.70 7.24 0.64
N ALA A 128 7.71 6.57 1.20
CA ALA A 128 7.50 5.60 2.26
C ALA A 128 7.84 6.27 3.59
N VAL A 129 6.83 6.43 4.43
CA VAL A 129 6.93 7.03 5.76
C VAL A 129 7.10 5.90 6.76
N GLN A 130 8.20 5.94 7.51
CA GLN A 130 8.49 4.99 8.57
C GLN A 130 7.47 5.16 9.70
N LEU A 131 6.98 4.05 10.23
CA LEU A 131 6.12 4.02 11.42
C LEU A 131 6.83 3.26 12.53
N ASP A 132 6.50 3.57 13.78
CA ASP A 132 7.10 2.94 14.94
C ASP A 132 6.34 1.68 15.42
N TYR A 133 7.02 0.88 16.24
CA TYR A 133 6.42 -0.31 16.84
C TYR A 133 5.82 0.02 18.19
N VAL A 134 4.49 -0.01 18.29
CA VAL A 134 3.73 0.38 19.49
C VAL A 134 4.20 -0.26 20.81
N ARG A 135 4.74 -1.49 20.78
CA ARG A 135 5.21 -2.15 22.03
C ARG A 135 6.58 -1.66 22.47
N ARG A 136 7.41 -1.19 21.53
CA ARG A 136 8.77 -0.72 21.75
C ARG A 136 9.13 0.35 20.71
N PRO A 137 8.60 1.57 20.82
CA PRO A 137 8.93 2.67 19.91
C PRO A 137 10.43 2.98 20.00
N PHE A 138 11.07 3.26 18.86
CA PHE A 138 12.53 3.42 18.82
C PHE A 138 13.05 4.27 17.67
N VAL A 139 12.31 4.41 16.55
CA VAL A 139 12.68 5.32 15.46
C VAL A 139 12.32 6.76 15.86
N THR A 140 11.12 6.96 16.40
CA THR A 140 10.54 8.23 16.82
C THR A 140 9.90 8.07 18.21
N PRO A 141 10.68 7.69 19.24
CA PRO A 141 10.13 7.26 20.53
C PRO A 141 9.34 8.34 21.30
N ASP A 142 9.49 9.60 20.94
CA ASP A 142 8.78 10.74 21.52
C ASP A 142 7.50 11.13 20.75
N ASP A 143 7.19 10.46 19.63
CA ASP A 143 6.00 10.68 18.82
C ASP A 143 5.09 9.43 18.86
N PRO A 144 4.12 9.35 19.80
CA PRO A 144 3.22 8.19 19.88
C PRO A 144 2.20 8.15 18.74
N SER A 145 2.15 9.15 17.84
CA SER A 145 1.14 9.21 16.79
C SER A 145 1.43 8.24 15.65
N ASP A 146 2.68 7.87 15.42
CA ASP A 146 3.11 6.92 14.39
C ASP A 146 3.27 5.47 14.90
N ASP A 147 3.00 5.24 16.19
CA ASP A 147 3.01 3.93 16.81
C ASP A 147 1.96 2.98 16.18
N CYS A 148 2.45 1.82 15.72
CA CYS A 148 1.64 0.79 15.07
C CYS A 148 1.80 -0.61 15.68
N PRO A 149 0.76 -1.46 15.64
CA PRO A 149 0.95 -2.90 15.66
C PRO A 149 1.81 -3.35 14.49
N GLN A 150 2.78 -4.25 14.71
CA GLN A 150 3.75 -4.67 13.69
C GLN A 150 3.80 -6.20 13.54
N TYR A 151 2.67 -6.91 13.71
CA TYR A 151 2.65 -8.38 13.65
C TYR A 151 3.02 -8.90 12.26
N SER A 152 2.60 -8.21 11.20
CA SER A 152 3.02 -8.53 9.83
C SER A 152 4.54 -8.45 9.67
N PHE A 153 5.19 -7.38 10.15
CA PHE A 153 6.65 -7.29 10.14
C PHE A 153 7.29 -8.45 10.92
N LEU A 154 6.87 -8.67 12.17
CA LEU A 154 7.49 -9.70 13.03
C LEU A 154 7.38 -11.09 12.39
N ARG A 155 6.24 -11.42 11.78
CA ARG A 155 6.05 -12.69 11.07
C ARG A 155 7.00 -12.81 9.87
N TRP A 156 7.04 -11.80 9.01
CA TRP A 156 7.85 -11.83 7.78
C TRP A 156 9.35 -11.78 8.08
N ALA A 157 9.77 -10.94 9.03
CA ALA A 157 11.16 -10.88 9.46
C ALA A 157 11.63 -12.22 10.05
N HIS A 158 10.78 -12.93 10.80
CA HIS A 158 11.12 -14.27 11.27
C HIS A 158 11.26 -15.26 10.10
N ASP A 159 10.31 -15.29 9.16
CA ASP A 159 10.36 -16.18 8.00
C ASP A 159 11.63 -15.92 7.14
N ASP A 160 12.04 -14.66 7.00
CA ASP A 160 13.25 -14.27 6.24
C ASP A 160 14.54 -14.65 6.99
N LEU A 161 14.60 -14.42 8.31
CA LEU A 161 15.72 -14.83 9.16
C LEU A 161 15.87 -16.37 9.22
N ASP A 162 14.75 -17.09 9.26
CA ASP A 162 14.71 -18.57 9.18
C ASP A 162 15.30 -19.06 7.87
N ALA A 163 14.86 -18.48 6.76
CA ALA A 163 15.34 -18.85 5.43
C ALA A 163 16.85 -18.58 5.25
N ALA A 164 17.38 -17.56 5.93
CA ALA A 164 18.81 -17.23 5.94
C ALA A 164 19.64 -18.05 6.95
N GLY A 165 19.00 -18.93 7.74
CA GLY A 165 19.69 -19.84 8.66
C GLY A 165 20.19 -19.18 9.94
N HIS A 166 19.59 -18.07 10.36
CA HIS A 166 19.96 -17.40 11.61
C HIS A 166 19.54 -18.23 12.84
N PRO A 167 20.32 -18.16 13.94
CA PRO A 167 19.99 -18.85 15.18
C PRO A 167 18.71 -18.28 15.82
N LYS A 168 17.93 -19.14 16.48
CA LYS A 168 16.57 -18.82 16.97
C LYS A 168 16.54 -17.73 18.04
N GLU A 169 17.66 -17.52 18.70
CA GLU A 169 17.87 -16.49 19.71
C GLU A 169 17.73 -15.07 19.12
N VAL A 170 17.84 -14.92 17.79
CA VAL A 170 17.62 -13.67 17.04
C VAL A 170 16.11 -13.37 16.84
N TYR A 171 15.20 -14.32 17.12
CA TYR A 171 13.74 -14.11 16.94
C TYR A 171 13.10 -13.18 17.98
N HIS A 172 13.85 -12.72 18.97
CA HIS A 172 13.37 -11.68 19.86
C HIS A 172 13.77 -10.32 19.32
N PHE A 173 12.87 -9.74 18.52
CA PHE A 173 13.03 -8.38 18.02
C PHE A 173 13.25 -7.39 19.18
N ASP A 174 14.48 -6.89 19.27
CA ASP A 174 14.95 -5.96 20.29
C ASP A 174 15.96 -4.97 19.67
N PRO A 175 15.49 -3.91 19.00
CA PRO A 175 16.36 -2.95 18.31
C PRO A 175 17.27 -2.19 19.27
N LYS A 176 16.92 -2.10 20.56
CA LYS A 176 17.76 -1.45 21.58
C LYS A 176 18.99 -2.28 21.98
N LYS A 177 18.95 -3.60 21.76
CA LYS A 177 20.04 -4.52 22.14
C LYS A 177 20.80 -5.06 20.93
N VAL A 178 20.14 -5.16 19.79
CA VAL A 178 20.68 -5.72 18.55
C VAL A 178 20.47 -4.67 17.46
N PRO A 179 21.50 -3.85 17.15
CA PRO A 179 21.40 -2.77 16.17
C PRO A 179 20.92 -3.24 14.79
N GLU A 180 21.23 -4.47 14.40
CA GLU A 180 20.80 -5.06 13.12
C GLU A 180 19.27 -5.16 13.02
N HIS A 181 18.57 -5.32 14.15
CA HIS A 181 17.10 -5.33 14.16
C HIS A 181 16.52 -3.97 13.76
N GLU A 182 17.16 -2.88 14.15
CA GLU A 182 16.73 -1.54 13.77
C GLU A 182 16.83 -1.35 12.25
N GLU A 183 17.92 -1.78 11.63
CA GLU A 183 18.09 -1.69 10.17
C GLU A 183 17.10 -2.60 9.44
N ILE A 184 16.94 -3.86 9.86
CA ILE A 184 15.93 -4.77 9.29
C ILE A 184 14.53 -4.14 9.37
N TYR A 185 14.20 -3.50 10.48
CA TYR A 185 12.91 -2.85 10.65
C TYR A 185 12.74 -1.64 9.72
N LYS A 186 13.76 -0.79 9.63
CA LYS A 186 13.78 0.40 8.77
C LYS A 186 13.82 0.07 7.27
N ASP A 187 14.28 -1.11 6.89
CA ASP A 187 14.28 -1.53 5.49
C ASP A 187 13.03 -2.31 5.10
N HIS A 188 12.29 -2.86 6.07
CA HIS A 188 11.17 -3.73 5.75
C HIS A 188 9.93 -2.95 5.25
N TRP A 189 9.31 -3.43 4.17
CA TRP A 189 8.13 -2.82 3.55
C TRP A 189 6.92 -2.73 4.48
N ALA A 190 6.78 -3.71 5.38
CA ALA A 190 5.64 -3.81 6.29
C ALA A 190 5.65 -2.75 7.37
N THR A 191 6.78 -2.08 7.67
CA THR A 191 6.89 -1.12 8.78
C THR A 191 6.50 0.30 8.38
N LYS A 192 6.01 0.50 7.14
CA LYS A 192 5.81 1.81 6.54
C LYS A 192 4.36 2.06 6.17
N LYS A 193 4.02 3.34 5.97
CA LYS A 193 2.91 3.75 5.12
C LYS A 193 3.43 4.40 3.84
N TYR A 194 2.61 4.39 2.80
CA TYR A 194 2.97 4.83 1.46
C TYR A 194 2.05 5.97 1.04
N VAL A 195 2.66 7.07 0.63
CA VAL A 195 1.98 8.32 0.29
C VAL A 195 2.39 8.76 -1.11
N ARG A 196 1.47 9.29 -1.92
CA ARG A 196 1.82 9.92 -3.20
C ARG A 196 2.65 11.18 -2.94
N LYS A 197 3.81 11.31 -3.61
CA LYS A 197 4.60 12.54 -3.53
C LYS A 197 3.78 13.75 -4.00
N ASP A 198 4.02 14.87 -3.34
CA ASP A 198 3.36 16.17 -3.60
C ASP A 198 1.82 16.12 -3.53
N ARG A 199 1.24 15.05 -2.94
CA ARG A 199 -0.21 14.82 -2.83
C ARG A 199 -0.92 14.85 -4.19
N GLN A 200 -0.20 14.51 -5.27
CA GLN A 200 -0.77 14.49 -6.60
C GLN A 200 -1.72 13.30 -6.76
N THR A 201 -2.80 13.52 -7.52
CA THR A 201 -3.84 12.54 -7.81
C THR A 201 -3.95 12.22 -9.32
N PRO A 202 -2.84 11.92 -10.02
CA PRO A 202 -2.86 11.77 -11.48
C PRO A 202 -3.76 10.62 -11.95
N THR A 203 -3.92 9.57 -11.15
CA THR A 203 -4.76 8.42 -11.49
C THR A 203 -6.24 8.79 -11.40
N LEU A 204 -6.67 9.39 -10.29
CA LEU A 204 -8.02 9.91 -10.10
C LEU A 204 -8.35 11.00 -11.12
N ASP A 205 -7.41 11.89 -11.43
CA ASP A 205 -7.58 12.94 -12.44
C ASP A 205 -7.79 12.34 -13.84
N ALA A 206 -7.00 11.32 -14.19
CA ALA A 206 -7.15 10.60 -15.46
C ALA A 206 -8.50 9.87 -15.54
N LEU A 207 -8.93 9.21 -14.46
CA LEU A 207 -10.22 8.53 -14.37
C LEU A 207 -11.39 9.52 -14.49
N LYS A 208 -11.32 10.65 -13.79
CA LYS A 208 -12.32 11.72 -13.83
C LYS A 208 -12.41 12.33 -15.23
N LYS A 209 -11.28 12.67 -15.83
CA LYS A 209 -11.21 13.21 -17.19
C LYS A 209 -11.79 12.24 -18.23
N ALA A 210 -11.62 10.94 -18.02
CA ALA A 210 -12.16 9.91 -18.91
C ALA A 210 -13.65 9.57 -18.65
N GLY A 211 -14.29 10.19 -17.64
CA GLY A 211 -15.65 9.80 -17.23
C GLY A 211 -15.73 8.37 -16.66
N LYS A 212 -14.63 7.89 -16.07
CA LYS A 212 -14.44 6.53 -15.56
C LYS A 212 -14.40 6.43 -14.04
N LEU A 213 -14.61 7.54 -13.34
CA LEU A 213 -14.68 7.58 -11.88
C LEU A 213 -16.13 7.73 -11.41
N GLU A 214 -16.56 6.81 -10.56
CA GLU A 214 -17.85 6.82 -9.85
C GLU A 214 -17.57 6.88 -8.34
N ASP A 215 -17.48 8.08 -7.78
CA ASP A 215 -17.30 8.29 -6.34
C ASP A 215 -18.68 8.42 -5.66
N GLN A 216 -19.00 7.46 -4.78
CA GLN A 216 -20.28 7.34 -4.08
C GLN A 216 -20.13 7.48 -2.55
N ARG A 217 -19.01 8.02 -2.09
CA ARG A 217 -18.79 8.29 -0.66
C ARG A 217 -19.72 9.39 -0.15
N LYS A 218 -20.09 9.33 1.13
CA LYS A 218 -21.04 10.24 1.79
C LYS A 218 -20.37 11.47 2.41
#